data_AF-A0A939T4L8-F1
#
_entry.id   AF-A0A939T4L8-F1
#
_cell.length_a   1.000
_cell.length_b   1.000
_cell.length_c   1.000
_cell.angle_alpha   90.00
_cell.angle_beta   90.00
_cell.angle_gamma   90.00
#
_symmetry.space_group_name_H-M   'P 1'
#
loop_
_entity.id
_entity.type
_entity.pdbx_description
1 polymer ?
#
loop_
_entity_poly.entity_id
_entity_poly.type
_entity_poly.pdbx_seq_one_letter_code
_entity_poly.pdbx_strand_id
1 'polypeptide(L)'
;MIDLRPALAGAAAVLLACAGCASVPTGGRVVSGKSADRAEQVDDPTVRLIPKPPRPGWGADDIVRGFLSASASFDDDHRVARQYLGGPSVWTPGGRPAVTVFQNTPDVDIVKSNGNQATVRVYGNQLGTITSAGQYAADPKHIQAVFTLGRGQQGWRITALPQEAQTSLLLTKSDVDQAFRPVNLYFFGPEKDTLVPNGIFMPYANRQSLSTQLVQALLGGPTPWLSQAVTSAFPAGTRLLGGVSVDEDKNVATVNLSREASKGDVDDMSAQISWTLRQISEIKDWRLQIAGKTVAPEDGDSTQSVHDWSDKDPDGNNDPRIQQTPYLVGLNGHLSTLQGTTVRDAPPVNTPMTVPAVAPDTLEAAGLSPDRTQVLTADLTSGGLVRPPLLNHQAKGSTFTAPTWDRNTVLWFVETTKDKSWLWTRQRGAAPQRAKIWGLSGREVLAFRIARDGVRAAAIVKVDGKTQIQVGRIAHGPKGEIDAGSFLPVSSELEDPRDLAWRDYSNLVVLGRQHGEAQILPYLVPVSGAPVSGLGNGTLSGEAWTITAAPDAPVLVGTRTGDRDQVCRQRSARDPFSEWACDIKGSGPTYPR
;
A
#
# COMPACT_ATOMS: atom_id res chain seq x y z
N MET A 1 -58.94 -45.28 24.06
CA MET A 1 -58.29 -44.25 23.23
C MET A 1 -57.48 -43.38 24.18
N ILE A 2 -56.18 -43.63 24.28
CA ILE A 2 -55.27 -42.86 25.14
C ILE A 2 -54.49 -41.95 24.21
N ASP A 3 -54.63 -40.65 24.44
CA ASP A 3 -54.20 -39.55 23.59
C ASP A 3 -52.67 -39.38 23.70
N LEU A 4 -51.94 -39.78 22.65
CA LEU A 4 -50.47 -39.72 22.56
C LEU A 4 -49.93 -38.32 22.20
N ARG A 5 -50.79 -37.30 22.22
CA ARG A 5 -50.46 -35.93 21.76
C ARG A 5 -49.55 -35.09 22.65
N PRO A 6 -49.41 -35.27 23.98
CA PRO A 6 -48.53 -34.38 24.76
C PRO A 6 -47.06 -34.80 24.75
N ALA A 7 -46.73 -36.04 24.37
CA ALA A 7 -45.36 -36.55 24.41
C ALA A 7 -44.49 -36.10 23.22
N LEU A 8 -45.08 -35.82 22.06
CA LEU A 8 -44.33 -35.34 20.89
C LEU A 8 -44.02 -33.84 20.94
N ALA A 9 -44.77 -33.03 21.69
CA ALA A 9 -44.52 -31.59 21.80
C ALA A 9 -43.32 -31.28 22.72
N GLY A 10 -43.07 -32.10 23.75
CA GLY A 10 -41.95 -31.92 24.67
C GLY A 10 -40.59 -32.31 24.07
N ALA A 11 -40.54 -33.33 23.21
CA ALA A 11 -39.29 -33.80 22.60
C ALA A 11 -38.76 -32.87 21.48
N ALA A 12 -39.65 -32.16 20.78
CA ALA A 12 -39.26 -31.21 19.73
C ALA A 12 -38.67 -29.91 20.31
N ALA A 13 -39.09 -29.48 21.50
CA ALA A 13 -38.60 -28.25 22.12
C ALA A 13 -37.17 -28.38 22.71
N VAL A 14 -36.77 -29.58 23.12
CA VAL A 14 -35.43 -29.83 23.68
C VAL A 14 -34.36 -30.00 22.58
N LEU A 15 -34.73 -30.49 21.39
CA LEU A 15 -33.81 -30.62 20.26
C LEU A 15 -33.48 -29.28 19.57
N LEU A 16 -34.37 -28.27 19.63
CA LEU A 16 -34.09 -26.92 19.11
C LEU A 16 -33.17 -26.08 20.01
N ALA A 17 -32.97 -26.46 21.27
CA ALA A 17 -32.08 -25.74 22.18
C ALA A 17 -30.59 -26.11 22.02
N CYS A 18 -30.26 -27.17 21.27
CA CYS A 18 -28.88 -27.64 21.09
C CYS A 18 -28.26 -27.31 19.72
N ALA A 19 -28.94 -26.57 18.85
CA ALA A 19 -28.41 -26.13 17.54
C ALA A 19 -27.82 -24.71 17.58
N GLY A 20 -27.62 -24.13 18.76
CA GLY A 20 -26.89 -22.87 18.94
C GLY A 20 -25.39 -23.08 18.97
N CYS A 21 -24.77 -23.45 17.85
CA CYS A 21 -23.32 -23.28 17.70
C CYS A 21 -23.02 -21.79 17.66
N ALA A 22 -22.84 -21.17 18.83
CA ALA A 22 -22.19 -19.87 18.92
C ALA A 22 -20.74 -20.07 18.49
N SER A 23 -20.43 -19.71 17.24
CA SER A 23 -19.05 -19.53 16.80
C SER A 23 -18.48 -18.33 17.55
N VAL A 24 -17.83 -18.58 18.69
CA VAL A 24 -16.99 -17.58 19.35
C VAL A 24 -15.90 -17.21 18.34
N PRO A 25 -15.74 -15.94 17.95
CA PRO A 25 -14.61 -15.54 17.14
C PRO A 25 -13.32 -15.80 17.94
N THR A 26 -12.61 -16.89 17.66
CA THR A 26 -11.35 -17.25 18.32
C THR A 26 -10.17 -16.45 17.74
N GLY A 27 -10.39 -15.16 17.54
CA GLY A 27 -9.44 -14.22 16.97
C GLY A 27 -9.58 -12.86 17.63
N GLY A 28 -9.52 -12.82 18.96
CA GLY A 28 -9.22 -11.57 19.65
C GLY A 28 -7.83 -11.13 19.22
N ARG A 29 -7.76 -10.26 18.21
CA ARG A 29 -6.48 -9.68 17.76
C ARG A 29 -5.95 -8.82 18.89
N VAL A 30 -4.69 -9.05 19.24
CA VAL A 30 -3.93 -8.14 20.09
C VAL A 30 -3.83 -6.82 19.34
N VAL A 31 -4.55 -5.80 19.82
CA VAL A 31 -4.40 -4.43 19.32
C VAL A 31 -3.27 -3.82 20.13
N SER A 32 -2.07 -3.75 19.55
CA SER A 32 -1.07 -2.78 20.02
C SER A 32 -1.68 -1.40 19.82
N GLY A 33 -1.70 -0.57 20.86
CA GLY A 33 -2.21 0.79 20.77
C GLY A 33 -1.43 1.55 19.70
N LYS A 34 -2.04 1.81 18.54
CA LYS A 34 -1.41 2.55 17.46
C LYS A 34 -1.48 4.05 17.74
N SER A 35 -0.40 4.75 17.36
CA SER A 35 -0.27 6.21 17.42
C SER A 35 -1.37 6.93 16.64
N ALA A 36 -1.64 8.19 16.99
CA ALA A 36 -2.54 9.08 16.26
C ALA A 36 -1.96 9.59 14.93
N ASP A 37 -0.71 9.26 14.63
CA ASP A 37 0.00 9.65 13.40
C ASP A 37 -0.22 8.68 12.23
N ARG A 38 -0.31 9.22 11.01
CA ARG A 38 -0.41 8.45 9.74
C ARG A 38 0.88 7.71 9.37
N ALA A 39 2.02 8.18 9.88
CA ALA A 39 3.26 7.43 9.80
C ALA A 39 3.14 6.23 10.75
N GLU A 40 3.10 5.00 10.21
CA GLU A 40 3.21 3.82 11.06
C GLU A 40 4.54 3.89 11.82
N GLN A 41 4.48 3.68 13.13
CA GLN A 41 5.70 3.57 13.94
C GLN A 41 6.42 2.29 13.53
N VAL A 42 7.63 2.43 13.01
CA VAL A 42 8.38 1.31 12.42
C VAL A 42 9.33 0.64 13.41
N ASP A 43 9.39 1.16 14.63
CA ASP A 43 10.29 0.77 15.70
C ASP A 43 9.61 -0.01 16.84
N ASP A 44 8.34 -0.40 16.68
CA ASP A 44 7.60 -1.20 17.66
C ASP A 44 8.35 -2.48 18.08
N PRO A 45 8.30 -2.85 19.38
CA PRO A 45 8.93 -4.07 19.88
C PRO A 45 8.38 -5.29 19.14
N THR A 46 9.27 -6.12 18.60
CA THR A 46 8.88 -7.36 17.91
C THR A 46 9.51 -8.59 18.52
N VAL A 47 8.87 -9.73 18.28
CA VAL A 47 9.42 -11.03 18.63
C VAL A 47 10.66 -11.26 17.77
N ARG A 48 11.82 -11.23 18.41
CA ARG A 48 13.09 -11.50 17.73
C ARG A 48 13.12 -12.95 17.26
N LEU A 49 13.45 -13.15 15.99
CA LEU A 49 13.65 -14.47 15.44
C LEU A 49 14.96 -15.06 15.98
N ILE A 50 14.86 -16.13 16.78
CA ILE A 50 16.02 -16.87 17.30
C ILE A 50 16.10 -18.22 16.57
N PRO A 51 16.90 -18.31 15.49
CA PRO A 51 17.01 -19.55 14.74
C PRO A 51 17.84 -20.60 15.48
N LYS A 52 17.57 -21.88 15.18
CA LYS A 52 18.30 -23.01 15.76
C LYS A 52 19.49 -23.40 14.86
N PRO A 53 20.66 -23.73 15.42
CA PRO A 53 21.77 -24.26 14.64
C PRO A 53 21.49 -25.69 14.14
N PRO A 54 22.18 -26.17 13.09
CA PRO A 54 22.02 -27.54 12.59
C PRO A 54 22.43 -28.55 13.65
N ARG A 55 21.65 -29.62 13.82
CA ARG A 55 21.93 -30.66 14.83
C ARG A 55 22.56 -31.91 14.22
N PRO A 56 23.37 -32.65 15.02
CA PRO A 56 23.79 -33.99 14.64
C PRO A 56 22.58 -34.88 14.33
N GLY A 57 22.65 -35.65 13.24
CA GLY A 57 21.61 -36.61 12.86
C GLY A 57 20.48 -36.06 11.98
N TRP A 58 20.41 -34.74 11.74
CA TRP A 58 19.44 -34.15 10.80
C TRP A 58 19.64 -34.67 9.38
N GLY A 59 18.52 -34.92 8.68
CA GLY A 59 18.48 -35.30 7.28
C GLY A 59 18.86 -34.16 6.33
N ALA A 60 19.00 -34.47 5.03
CA ALA A 60 19.34 -33.46 4.04
C ALA A 60 18.22 -32.40 3.87
N ASP A 61 16.97 -32.85 3.96
CA ASP A 61 15.77 -32.02 3.95
C ASP A 61 15.65 -31.15 5.22
N ASP A 62 15.93 -31.70 6.40
CA ASP A 62 15.98 -30.93 7.67
C ASP A 62 17.00 -29.79 7.60
N ILE A 63 18.16 -30.04 6.99
CA ILE A 63 19.19 -29.01 6.80
C ILE A 63 18.71 -27.89 5.89
N VAL A 64 17.99 -28.21 4.80
CA VAL A 64 17.41 -27.17 3.92
C VAL A 64 16.31 -26.39 4.63
N ARG A 65 15.38 -27.06 5.34
CA ARG A 65 14.32 -26.40 6.12
C ARG A 65 14.91 -25.48 7.19
N GLY A 66 15.91 -25.96 7.91
CA GLY A 66 16.62 -25.19 8.93
C GLY A 66 17.36 -23.98 8.36
N PHE A 67 18.00 -24.12 7.18
CA PHE A 67 18.64 -23.01 6.48
C PHE A 67 17.63 -21.93 6.07
N LEU A 68 16.52 -22.31 5.44
CA LEU A 68 15.48 -21.37 5.01
C LEU A 68 14.94 -20.56 6.20
N SER A 69 14.58 -21.26 7.30
CA SER A 69 14.11 -20.60 8.52
C SER A 69 15.19 -19.73 9.17
N ALA A 70 16.44 -20.19 9.22
CA ALA A 70 17.53 -19.43 9.82
C ALA A 70 17.93 -18.20 8.99
N SER A 71 17.71 -18.23 7.67
CA SER A 71 18.10 -17.15 6.75
C SER A 71 17.34 -15.84 7.00
N ALA A 72 16.17 -15.89 7.64
CA ALA A 72 15.40 -14.71 8.03
C ALA A 72 16.04 -13.89 9.17
N SER A 73 16.95 -14.47 9.94
CA SER A 73 17.63 -13.75 11.03
C SER A 73 18.85 -12.99 10.50
N PHE A 74 18.84 -11.66 10.62
CA PHE A 74 19.95 -10.77 10.24
C PHE A 74 21.04 -10.66 11.33
N ASP A 75 20.89 -11.38 12.45
CA ASP A 75 21.84 -11.35 13.56
C ASP A 75 23.25 -11.78 13.13
N ASP A 76 24.24 -10.95 13.48
CA ASP A 76 25.66 -11.17 13.20
C ASP A 76 25.92 -11.62 11.74
N ASP A 77 25.29 -10.95 10.77
CA ASP A 77 25.36 -11.32 9.34
C ASP A 77 24.91 -12.77 9.08
N HIS A 78 23.69 -13.08 9.52
CA HIS A 78 23.06 -14.40 9.36
C HIS A 78 23.88 -15.56 9.95
N ARG A 79 24.56 -15.32 11.09
CA ARG A 79 25.54 -16.26 11.69
C ARG A 79 25.04 -17.68 11.85
N VAL A 80 23.77 -17.88 12.21
CA VAL A 80 23.19 -19.23 12.38
C VAL A 80 22.90 -19.89 11.04
N ALA A 81 22.36 -19.16 10.06
CA ALA A 81 22.12 -19.68 8.72
C ALA A 81 23.42 -20.15 8.05
N ARG A 82 24.51 -19.42 8.24
CA ARG A 82 25.83 -19.80 7.72
C ARG A 82 26.34 -21.14 8.24
N GLN A 83 25.87 -21.61 9.40
CA GLN A 83 26.26 -22.92 9.95
C GLN A 83 25.68 -24.10 9.15
N TYR A 84 24.61 -23.89 8.37
CA TYR A 84 24.03 -24.90 7.49
C TYR A 84 24.82 -25.11 6.18
N LEU A 85 25.74 -24.20 5.87
CA LEU A 85 26.52 -24.21 4.64
C LEU A 85 27.81 -25.02 4.81
N GLY A 86 28.25 -25.67 3.73
CA GLY A 86 29.50 -26.42 3.65
C GLY A 86 30.75 -25.52 3.44
N GLY A 87 30.55 -24.22 3.29
CA GLY A 87 31.58 -23.20 3.18
C GLY A 87 30.98 -21.79 3.10
N PRO A 88 31.70 -20.74 3.57
CA PRO A 88 31.16 -19.38 3.69
C PRO A 88 30.93 -18.67 2.34
N SER A 89 31.65 -19.07 1.28
CA SER A 89 31.71 -18.35 0.00
C SER A 89 30.53 -18.58 -0.94
N VAL A 90 29.57 -19.45 -0.59
CA VAL A 90 28.46 -19.83 -1.49
C VAL A 90 27.23 -18.92 -1.32
N TRP A 91 27.19 -18.12 -0.24
CA TRP A 91 26.03 -17.28 0.10
C TRP A 91 26.44 -15.93 0.68
N THR A 92 26.14 -14.87 -0.06
CA THR A 92 26.49 -13.48 0.27
C THR A 92 25.29 -12.56 0.04
N PRO A 93 24.28 -12.59 0.91
CA PRO A 93 23.06 -11.78 0.77
C PRO A 93 23.32 -10.26 0.91
N GLY A 94 24.33 -9.87 1.68
CA GLY A 94 24.61 -8.46 1.99
C GLY A 94 23.60 -7.86 2.97
N GLY A 95 23.69 -6.54 3.20
CA GLY A 95 22.87 -5.86 4.22
C GLY A 95 21.42 -5.56 3.81
N ARG A 96 21.11 -5.55 2.51
CA ARG A 96 19.76 -5.39 1.94
C ARG A 96 19.56 -6.38 0.79
N PRO A 97 19.46 -7.68 1.09
CA PRO A 97 19.33 -8.70 0.06
C PRO A 97 18.00 -8.57 -0.67
N ALA A 98 17.97 -9.04 -1.91
CA ALA A 98 16.70 -9.34 -2.56
C ALA A 98 16.02 -10.52 -1.84
N VAL A 99 14.69 -10.60 -1.91
CA VAL A 99 13.90 -11.65 -1.28
C VAL A 99 12.89 -12.21 -2.27
N THR A 100 12.79 -13.53 -2.34
CA THR A 100 11.63 -14.20 -2.92
C THR A 100 10.68 -14.57 -1.80
N VAL A 101 9.43 -14.08 -1.88
CA VAL A 101 8.44 -14.23 -0.81
C VAL A 101 7.51 -15.39 -1.14
N PHE A 102 7.63 -16.49 -0.39
CA PHE A 102 6.68 -17.60 -0.43
C PHE A 102 5.42 -17.27 0.38
N GLN A 103 4.27 -17.71 -0.13
CA GLN A 103 2.99 -17.54 0.55
C GLN A 103 2.96 -18.28 1.89
N ASN A 104 3.40 -19.54 1.89
CA ASN A 104 3.46 -20.42 3.05
C ASN A 104 4.83 -21.06 3.14
N THR A 105 5.09 -21.83 4.20
CA THR A 105 6.27 -22.70 4.27
C THR A 105 6.33 -23.59 3.02
N PRO A 106 7.42 -23.54 2.23
CA PRO A 106 7.51 -24.33 1.02
C PRO A 106 7.68 -25.82 1.32
N ASP A 107 7.25 -26.65 0.39
CA ASP A 107 7.47 -28.09 0.42
C ASP A 107 8.94 -28.41 0.11
N VAL A 108 9.46 -29.47 0.71
CA VAL A 108 10.86 -29.87 0.59
C VAL A 108 10.95 -31.38 0.42
N ASP A 109 11.48 -31.82 -0.72
CA ASP A 109 11.61 -33.23 -1.11
C ASP A 109 13.05 -33.59 -1.47
N ILE A 110 13.50 -34.79 -1.09
CA ILE A 110 14.78 -35.34 -1.54
C ILE A 110 14.60 -35.94 -2.94
N VAL A 111 15.21 -35.32 -3.95
CA VAL A 111 15.16 -35.78 -5.35
C VAL A 111 16.12 -36.94 -5.58
N LYS A 112 17.31 -36.87 -5.00
CA LYS A 112 18.35 -37.89 -5.13
C LYS A 112 19.20 -37.93 -3.86
N SER A 113 19.59 -39.11 -3.42
CA SER A 113 20.60 -39.26 -2.36
C SER A 113 21.43 -40.53 -2.57
N ASN A 114 22.73 -40.46 -2.29
CA ASN A 114 23.65 -41.61 -2.35
C ASN A 114 24.50 -41.76 -1.07
N GLY A 115 23.96 -41.32 0.08
CA GLY A 115 24.60 -41.43 1.40
C GLY A 115 25.63 -40.34 1.73
N ASN A 116 26.36 -39.84 0.72
CA ASN A 116 27.36 -38.77 0.85
C ASN A 116 26.96 -37.47 0.14
N GLN A 117 26.06 -37.54 -0.84
CA GLN A 117 25.47 -36.38 -1.51
C GLN A 117 23.94 -36.50 -1.53
N ALA A 118 23.27 -35.35 -1.51
CA ALA A 118 21.83 -35.25 -1.68
C ALA A 118 21.46 -34.05 -2.53
N THR A 119 20.42 -34.21 -3.35
CA THR A 119 19.76 -33.14 -4.09
C THR A 119 18.38 -32.96 -3.49
N VAL A 120 18.10 -31.76 -2.99
CA VAL A 120 16.84 -31.42 -2.31
C VAL A 120 16.14 -30.33 -3.11
N ARG A 121 14.86 -30.55 -3.40
CA ARG A 121 14.02 -29.60 -4.13
C ARG A 121 13.07 -28.93 -3.16
N VAL A 122 13.04 -27.61 -3.21
CA VAL A 122 12.11 -26.74 -2.49
C VAL A 122 11.12 -26.18 -3.50
N TYR A 123 9.81 -26.21 -3.23
CA TYR A 123 8.81 -25.67 -4.15
C TYR A 123 7.59 -25.13 -3.41
N GLY A 124 6.86 -24.23 -4.05
CA GLY A 124 5.69 -23.60 -3.45
C GLY A 124 5.19 -22.40 -4.25
N ASN A 125 4.19 -21.72 -3.70
CA ASN A 125 3.61 -20.53 -4.32
C ASN A 125 4.37 -19.28 -3.86
N GLN A 126 4.89 -18.52 -4.81
CA GLN A 126 5.43 -17.19 -4.61
C GLN A 126 4.29 -16.17 -4.54
N LEU A 127 4.38 -15.19 -3.64
CA LEU A 127 3.51 -14.00 -3.62
C LEU A 127 4.08 -12.85 -4.44
N GLY A 128 5.40 -12.67 -4.35
CA GLY A 128 6.13 -11.59 -4.98
C GLY A 128 7.61 -11.62 -4.65
N THR A 129 8.30 -10.54 -5.01
CA THR A 129 9.73 -10.34 -4.73
C THR A 129 9.96 -8.99 -4.09
N ILE A 130 11.00 -8.90 -3.26
CA ILE A 130 11.56 -7.66 -2.73
C ILE A 130 12.92 -7.48 -3.39
N THR A 131 13.15 -6.36 -4.05
CA THR A 131 14.46 -6.04 -4.65
C THR A 131 15.47 -5.62 -3.57
N SER A 132 16.76 -5.55 -3.91
CA SER A 132 17.77 -5.01 -2.99
C SER A 132 17.59 -3.52 -2.64
N ALA A 133 16.78 -2.79 -3.43
CA ALA A 133 16.33 -1.44 -3.10
C ALA A 133 15.15 -1.42 -2.10
N GLY A 134 14.65 -2.60 -1.70
CA GLY A 134 13.51 -2.78 -0.81
C GLY A 134 12.15 -2.69 -1.52
N GLN A 135 12.11 -2.50 -2.84
CA GLN A 135 10.84 -2.45 -3.58
C GLN A 135 10.17 -3.83 -3.63
N TYR A 136 8.95 -3.94 -3.11
CA TYR A 136 8.11 -5.12 -3.31
C TYR A 136 7.35 -5.04 -4.64
N ALA A 137 7.20 -6.19 -5.30
CA ALA A 137 6.35 -6.38 -6.46
C ALA A 137 5.62 -7.72 -6.35
N ALA A 138 4.29 -7.72 -6.44
CA ALA A 138 3.52 -8.95 -6.46
C ALA A 138 3.72 -9.68 -7.80
N ASP A 139 4.05 -10.96 -7.73
CA ASP A 139 4.33 -11.83 -8.87
C ASP A 139 3.90 -13.26 -8.52
N PRO A 140 2.57 -13.50 -8.41
CA PRO A 140 2.05 -14.76 -7.93
C PRO A 140 2.23 -15.88 -8.94
N LYS A 141 3.09 -16.85 -8.61
CA LYS A 141 3.40 -18.00 -9.47
C LYS A 141 3.92 -19.18 -8.65
N HIS A 142 3.88 -20.38 -9.23
CA HIS A 142 4.52 -21.54 -8.62
C HIS A 142 6.01 -21.55 -8.98
N ILE A 143 6.88 -21.74 -7.98
CA ILE A 143 8.33 -21.76 -8.17
C ILE A 143 8.95 -22.97 -7.50
N GLN A 144 10.17 -23.32 -7.94
CA GLN A 144 10.99 -24.34 -7.32
C GLN A 144 12.46 -23.95 -7.35
N ALA A 145 13.21 -24.43 -6.35
CA ALA A 145 14.62 -24.18 -6.15
C ALA A 145 15.32 -25.50 -5.76
N VAL A 146 16.52 -25.74 -6.28
CA VAL A 146 17.25 -27.00 -6.05
C VAL A 146 18.54 -26.74 -5.28
N PHE A 147 18.70 -27.43 -4.16
CA PHE A 147 19.85 -27.39 -3.28
C PHE A 147 20.67 -28.67 -3.42
N THR A 148 21.99 -28.54 -3.37
CA THR A 148 22.91 -29.68 -3.30
C THR A 148 23.59 -29.71 -1.94
N LEU A 149 23.64 -30.89 -1.34
CA LEU A 149 24.23 -31.12 -0.03
C LEU A 149 25.33 -32.18 -0.11
N GLY A 150 26.33 -32.01 0.74
CA GLY A 150 27.37 -32.99 1.02
C GLY A 150 27.35 -33.41 2.49
N ARG A 151 27.67 -34.67 2.77
CA ARG A 151 27.80 -35.19 4.14
C ARG A 151 29.27 -35.23 4.54
N GLY A 152 29.60 -34.53 5.62
CA GLY A 152 30.93 -34.53 6.25
C GLY A 152 30.90 -35.00 7.70
N GLN A 153 31.98 -34.77 8.44
CA GLN A 153 32.09 -35.13 9.87
C GLN A 153 31.06 -34.42 10.75
N GLN A 154 30.63 -33.21 10.37
CA GLN A 154 29.62 -32.43 11.08
C GLN A 154 28.18 -32.71 10.61
N GLY A 155 27.98 -33.76 9.80
CA GLY A 155 26.70 -34.12 9.19
C GLY A 155 26.50 -33.49 7.81
N TRP A 156 25.24 -33.39 7.38
CA TRP A 156 24.85 -32.79 6.11
C TRP A 156 25.04 -31.27 6.11
N ARG A 157 25.54 -30.71 5.01
CA ARG A 157 25.67 -29.27 4.78
C ARG A 157 25.35 -28.92 3.32
N ILE A 158 24.81 -27.73 3.10
CA ILE A 158 24.52 -27.21 1.76
C ILE A 158 25.82 -26.81 1.09
N THR A 159 26.17 -27.49 -0.01
CA THR A 159 27.39 -27.24 -0.78
C THR A 159 27.15 -26.44 -2.05
N ALA A 160 25.91 -26.40 -2.55
CA ALA A 160 25.50 -25.51 -3.63
C ALA A 160 24.07 -25.01 -3.44
N LEU A 161 23.90 -23.71 -3.66
CA LEU A 161 22.61 -23.01 -3.68
C LEU A 161 22.13 -22.84 -5.12
N PRO A 162 20.80 -22.75 -5.33
CA PRO A 162 20.25 -22.21 -6.57
C PRO A 162 20.89 -20.85 -6.89
N GLN A 163 21.08 -20.54 -8.18
CA GLN A 163 21.77 -19.31 -8.60
C GLN A 163 21.09 -18.07 -8.02
N GLU A 164 19.76 -18.04 -8.06
CA GLU A 164 18.93 -16.98 -7.50
C GLU A 164 19.13 -16.80 -5.99
N ALA A 165 19.45 -17.85 -5.24
CA ALA A 165 19.58 -17.84 -3.79
C ALA A 165 21.01 -17.54 -3.30
N GLN A 166 21.97 -17.27 -4.19
CA GLN A 166 23.35 -16.94 -3.81
C GLN A 166 23.47 -15.54 -3.17
N THR A 167 22.67 -14.59 -3.64
CA THR A 167 22.65 -13.19 -3.19
C THR A 167 21.26 -12.73 -2.74
N SER A 168 20.31 -13.66 -2.63
CA SER A 168 18.94 -13.39 -2.18
C SER A 168 18.53 -14.31 -1.03
N LEU A 169 17.43 -13.96 -0.39
CA LEU A 169 16.77 -14.77 0.62
C LEU A 169 15.52 -15.43 0.03
N LEU A 170 15.24 -16.65 0.48
CA LEU A 170 13.99 -17.35 0.21
C LEU A 170 13.18 -17.39 1.51
N LEU A 171 12.25 -16.47 1.66
CA LEU A 171 11.53 -16.25 2.92
C LEU A 171 10.03 -16.50 2.75
N THR A 172 9.37 -16.97 3.81
CA THR A 172 7.90 -16.96 3.83
C THR A 172 7.39 -15.55 4.11
N LYS A 173 6.11 -15.28 3.82
CA LYS A 173 5.44 -14.04 4.22
C LYS A 173 5.62 -13.76 5.72
N SER A 174 5.43 -14.78 6.57
CA SER A 174 5.61 -14.64 8.02
C SER A 174 7.04 -14.29 8.41
N ASP A 175 8.05 -14.78 7.69
CA ASP A 175 9.45 -14.44 7.95
C ASP A 175 9.73 -12.99 7.56
N VAL A 176 9.18 -12.52 6.42
CA VAL A 176 9.30 -11.12 5.97
C VAL A 176 8.66 -10.17 7.00
N ASP A 177 7.45 -10.49 7.48
CA ASP A 177 6.73 -9.68 8.46
C ASP A 177 7.50 -9.53 9.79
N GLN A 178 8.34 -10.51 10.14
CA GLN A 178 9.20 -10.47 11.33
C GLN A 178 10.53 -9.75 11.07
N ALA A 179 11.19 -10.08 9.96
CA ALA A 179 12.56 -9.67 9.66
C ALA A 179 12.68 -8.32 8.94
N PHE A 180 11.58 -7.78 8.40
CA PHE A 180 11.56 -6.52 7.67
C PHE A 180 10.53 -5.54 8.27
N ARG A 181 10.71 -4.26 7.96
CA ARG A 181 9.73 -3.21 8.22
C ARG A 181 9.37 -2.50 6.92
N PRO A 182 8.07 -2.35 6.61
CA PRO A 182 7.66 -1.41 5.59
C PRO A 182 7.92 0.01 6.11
N VAL A 183 8.68 0.80 5.35
CA VAL A 183 9.04 2.19 5.67
C VAL A 183 8.84 3.03 4.40
N ASN A 184 8.59 4.33 4.55
CA ASN A 184 8.62 5.26 3.44
C ASN A 184 9.92 6.08 3.44
N LEU A 185 10.52 6.24 2.27
CA LEU A 185 11.50 7.29 1.99
C LEU A 185 10.79 8.41 1.24
N TYR A 186 11.01 9.66 1.62
CA TYR A 186 10.26 10.79 1.05
C TYR A 186 11.11 11.57 0.06
N PHE A 187 10.60 11.78 -1.16
CA PHE A 187 11.27 12.52 -2.25
C PHE A 187 10.37 13.64 -2.77
N PHE A 188 10.93 14.66 -3.39
CA PHE A 188 10.11 15.76 -3.92
C PHE A 188 9.41 15.36 -5.22
N GLY A 189 8.15 15.75 -5.35
CA GLY A 189 7.48 15.79 -6.64
C GLY A 189 8.11 16.85 -7.57
N PRO A 190 7.70 16.92 -8.84
CA PRO A 190 8.31 17.80 -9.85
C PRO A 190 8.30 19.29 -9.47
N GLU A 191 7.24 19.75 -8.79
CA GLU A 191 7.05 21.16 -8.38
C GLU A 191 7.72 21.50 -7.03
N LYS A 192 8.30 20.51 -6.34
CA LYS A 192 8.93 20.62 -5.00
C LYS A 192 8.03 21.19 -3.89
N ASP A 193 6.73 21.22 -4.11
CA ASP A 193 5.76 21.72 -3.15
C ASP A 193 5.22 20.62 -2.23
N THR A 194 5.31 19.35 -2.64
CA THR A 194 4.96 18.16 -1.84
C THR A 194 6.05 17.10 -1.90
N LEU A 195 6.11 16.31 -0.83
CA LEU A 195 6.84 15.05 -0.82
C LEU A 195 5.98 13.91 -1.38
N VAL A 196 6.67 12.89 -1.89
CA VAL A 196 6.13 11.68 -2.49
C VAL A 196 6.76 10.49 -1.76
N PRO A 197 5.95 9.65 -1.10
CA PRO A 197 6.44 8.46 -0.42
C PRO A 197 6.88 7.38 -1.41
N ASN A 198 8.10 6.90 -1.21
CA ASN A 198 8.62 5.65 -1.76
C ASN A 198 8.62 4.58 -0.67
N GLY A 199 7.60 3.73 -0.66
CA GLY A 199 7.54 2.57 0.24
C GLY A 199 8.61 1.53 -0.10
N ILE A 200 9.35 1.05 0.91
CA ILE A 200 10.34 -0.01 0.81
C ILE A 200 10.25 -0.95 2.01
N PHE A 201 10.68 -2.20 1.84
CA PHE A 201 10.94 -3.14 2.94
C PHE A 201 12.39 -2.98 3.41
N MET A 202 12.56 -2.55 4.66
CA MET A 202 13.85 -2.39 5.32
C MET A 202 14.15 -3.59 6.22
N PRO A 203 15.30 -4.28 6.06
CA PRO A 203 15.74 -5.27 7.04
C PRO A 203 15.79 -4.69 8.45
N TYR A 204 15.21 -5.41 9.41
CA TYR A 204 15.15 -4.98 10.80
C TYR A 204 16.00 -5.91 11.68
N ALA A 205 17.27 -5.53 11.89
CA ALA A 205 18.19 -6.27 12.76
C ALA A 205 18.06 -5.83 14.23
N ASN A 206 18.07 -4.52 14.47
CA ASN A 206 17.89 -3.92 15.79
C ASN A 206 17.38 -2.48 15.66
N ARG A 207 16.76 -1.98 16.73
CA ARG A 207 16.15 -0.65 16.80
C ARG A 207 17.16 0.48 16.63
N GLN A 208 18.34 0.35 17.27
CA GLN A 208 19.37 1.38 17.30
C GLN A 208 19.94 1.72 15.92
N SER A 209 19.98 0.75 15.00
CA SER A 209 20.51 0.94 13.65
C SER A 209 19.49 1.49 12.64
N LEU A 210 18.19 1.52 12.96
CA LEU A 210 17.14 1.83 12.00
C LEU A 210 17.24 3.25 11.44
N SER A 211 17.51 4.24 12.29
CA SER A 211 17.69 5.64 11.88
C SER A 211 18.84 5.81 10.88
N THR A 212 19.96 5.12 11.14
CA THR A 212 21.12 5.08 10.24
C THR A 212 20.76 4.43 8.91
N GLN A 213 20.07 3.29 8.93
CA GLN A 213 19.66 2.59 7.70
C GLN A 213 18.68 3.41 6.85
N LEU A 214 17.72 4.10 7.49
CA LEU A 214 16.76 4.95 6.79
C LEU A 214 17.44 6.14 6.10
N VAL A 215 18.33 6.85 6.79
CA VAL A 215 19.07 7.96 6.18
C VAL A 215 19.99 7.46 5.08
N GLN A 216 20.70 6.35 5.27
CA GLN A 216 21.52 5.75 4.21
C GLN A 216 20.67 5.33 2.99
N ALA A 217 19.47 4.80 3.20
CA ALA A 217 18.57 4.43 2.13
C ALA A 217 18.03 5.67 1.39
N LEU A 218 17.65 6.74 2.11
CA LEU A 218 17.23 8.02 1.55
C LEU A 218 18.32 8.64 0.66
N LEU A 219 19.57 8.67 1.15
CA LEU A 219 20.73 9.15 0.38
C LEU A 219 21.05 8.27 -0.83
N GLY A 220 20.65 6.99 -0.80
CA GLY A 220 20.73 6.06 -1.93
C GLY A 220 19.77 6.40 -3.08
N GLY A 221 18.80 7.28 -2.85
CA GLY A 221 17.81 7.72 -3.83
C GLY A 221 16.57 6.83 -3.90
N PRO A 222 15.59 7.21 -4.74
CA PRO A 222 14.36 6.47 -4.90
C PRO A 222 14.61 5.13 -5.59
N THR A 223 13.70 4.19 -5.36
CA THR A 223 13.63 2.93 -6.10
C THR A 223 13.52 3.17 -7.61
N PRO A 224 14.02 2.25 -8.47
CA PRO A 224 14.07 2.48 -9.91
C PRO A 224 12.71 2.83 -10.54
N TRP A 225 11.62 2.23 -10.04
CA TRP A 225 10.28 2.47 -10.58
C TRP A 225 9.74 3.87 -10.27
N LEU A 226 10.23 4.58 -9.25
CA LEU A 226 9.75 5.92 -8.91
C LEU A 226 10.71 7.03 -9.41
N SER A 227 11.97 6.68 -9.68
CA SER A 227 13.07 7.61 -9.99
C SER A 227 12.83 8.62 -11.12
N GLN A 228 11.93 8.35 -12.06
CA GLN A 228 11.63 9.28 -13.17
C GLN A 228 10.56 10.32 -12.85
N ALA A 229 9.92 10.24 -11.68
CA ALA A 229 8.83 11.12 -11.30
C ALA A 229 9.11 11.94 -10.03
N VAL A 230 10.23 11.69 -9.36
CA VAL A 230 10.61 12.35 -8.12
C VAL A 230 12.07 12.81 -8.17
N THR A 231 12.41 13.76 -7.31
CA THR A 231 13.76 14.30 -7.19
C THR A 231 14.29 14.19 -5.76
N SER A 232 15.60 14.00 -5.64
CA SER A 232 16.33 14.03 -4.38
C SER A 232 16.89 15.44 -4.15
N ALA A 233 16.76 15.97 -2.94
CA ALA A 233 17.38 17.22 -2.51
C ALA A 233 18.88 17.08 -2.28
N PHE A 234 19.37 15.86 -2.08
CA PHE A 234 20.77 15.61 -1.79
C PHE A 234 21.62 15.67 -3.06
N PRO A 235 22.67 16.51 -3.10
CA PRO A 235 23.63 16.51 -4.18
C PRO A 235 24.26 15.13 -4.39
N ALA A 236 24.53 14.78 -5.65
CA ALA A 236 25.16 13.51 -6.00
C ALA A 236 26.48 13.30 -5.24
N GLY A 237 26.64 12.12 -4.65
CA GLY A 237 27.82 11.75 -3.86
C GLY A 237 27.75 12.12 -2.38
N THR A 238 26.67 12.74 -1.90
CA THR A 238 26.41 12.97 -0.48
C THR A 238 26.36 11.63 0.28
N ARG A 239 27.05 11.55 1.43
CA ARG A 239 27.12 10.36 2.27
C ARG A 239 26.85 10.71 3.73
N LEU A 240 26.32 9.75 4.48
CA LEU A 240 26.27 9.83 5.94
C LEU A 240 27.67 9.57 6.51
N LEU A 241 28.14 10.46 7.38
CA LEU A 241 29.40 10.35 8.09
C LEU A 241 29.16 9.61 9.42
N GLY A 242 29.53 8.33 9.45
CA GLY A 242 29.25 7.46 10.59
C GLY A 242 27.79 6.99 10.59
N GLY A 243 27.17 7.00 11.76
CA GLY A 243 25.74 6.70 11.94
C GLY A 243 24.96 7.91 12.40
N VAL A 244 23.64 7.79 12.39
CA VAL A 244 22.76 8.76 13.07
C VAL A 244 22.92 8.57 14.57
N SER A 245 23.33 9.63 15.27
CA SER A 245 23.47 9.63 16.73
C SER A 245 22.16 10.09 17.36
N VAL A 246 21.61 9.34 18.31
CA VAL A 246 20.38 9.73 19.03
C VAL A 246 20.73 10.04 20.48
N ASP A 247 20.46 11.26 20.94
CA ASP A 247 20.48 11.64 22.35
C ASP A 247 19.14 11.18 22.96
N GLU A 248 19.13 9.97 23.54
CA GLU A 248 17.92 9.30 24.04
C GLU A 248 17.21 10.11 25.14
N ASP A 249 17.96 10.81 25.99
CA ASP A 249 17.40 11.64 27.07
C ASP A 249 16.61 12.84 26.53
N LYS A 250 16.94 13.29 25.31
CA LYS A 250 16.33 14.46 24.67
C LYS A 250 15.52 14.13 23.42
N ASN A 251 15.45 12.86 23.02
CA ASN A 251 14.83 12.42 21.78
C ASN A 251 15.32 13.17 20.53
N VAL A 252 16.62 13.57 20.52
CA VAL A 252 17.21 14.37 19.43
C VAL A 252 18.19 13.55 18.60
N ALA A 253 17.89 13.37 17.32
CA ALA A 253 18.80 12.74 16.36
C ALA A 253 19.80 13.74 15.76
N THR A 254 21.03 13.33 15.48
CA THR A 254 22.01 14.13 14.74
C THR A 254 22.41 13.37 13.48
N VAL A 255 22.16 14.00 12.33
CA VAL A 255 22.50 13.48 11.00
C VAL A 255 23.69 14.27 10.45
N ASN A 256 24.85 13.64 10.37
CA ASN A 256 26.07 14.29 9.87
C ASN A 256 26.37 13.84 8.44
N LEU A 257 26.23 14.75 7.47
CA LEU A 257 26.44 14.48 6.06
C LEU A 257 27.84 14.94 5.60
N SER A 258 28.32 14.37 4.51
CA SER A 258 29.58 14.74 3.87
C SER A 258 29.51 16.15 3.26
N ARG A 259 30.68 16.74 2.95
CA ARG A 259 30.79 18.11 2.42
C ARG A 259 30.00 18.35 1.13
N GLU A 260 29.73 17.30 0.36
CA GLU A 260 28.94 17.37 -0.87
C GLU A 260 27.53 17.93 -0.63
N ALA A 261 26.96 17.69 0.55
CA ALA A 261 25.67 18.23 0.96
C ALA A 261 25.64 19.76 0.96
N SER A 262 26.78 20.44 1.11
CA SER A 262 26.84 21.92 1.13
C SER A 262 26.46 22.59 -0.20
N LYS A 263 26.26 21.80 -1.26
CA LYS A 263 25.78 22.29 -2.58
C LYS A 263 24.26 22.20 -2.72
N GLY A 264 23.60 21.52 -1.79
CA GLY A 264 22.15 21.36 -1.76
C GLY A 264 21.49 22.48 -0.98
N ASP A 265 20.18 22.56 -1.13
CA ASP A 265 19.33 23.43 -0.34
C ASP A 265 19.06 22.79 1.03
N VAL A 266 19.26 23.54 2.11
CA VAL A 266 19.18 23.00 3.49
C VAL A 266 17.73 22.70 3.85
N ASP A 267 16.79 23.50 3.38
CA ASP A 267 15.36 23.36 3.65
C ASP A 267 14.82 22.10 2.96
N ASP A 268 15.11 21.92 1.67
CA ASP A 268 14.72 20.72 0.91
C ASP A 268 15.32 19.44 1.52
N MET A 269 16.62 19.44 1.88
CA MET A 269 17.23 18.29 2.55
C MET A 269 16.58 18.02 3.91
N SER A 270 16.26 19.08 4.65
CA SER A 270 15.63 18.99 5.97
C SER A 270 14.21 18.42 5.89
N ALA A 271 13.42 18.80 4.89
CA ALA A 271 12.09 18.25 4.66
C ALA A 271 12.14 16.74 4.42
N GLN A 272 13.02 16.25 3.53
CA GLN A 272 13.15 14.82 3.26
C GLN A 272 13.61 14.01 4.48
N ILE A 273 14.58 14.52 5.25
CA ILE A 273 15.07 13.86 6.47
C ILE A 273 13.98 13.83 7.53
N SER A 274 13.33 14.96 7.79
CA SER A 274 12.28 15.09 8.81
C SER A 274 11.15 14.08 8.59
N TRP A 275 10.62 14.03 7.37
CA TRP A 275 9.55 13.09 7.02
C TRP A 275 9.99 11.62 7.09
N THR A 276 11.23 11.34 6.71
CA THR A 276 11.77 9.97 6.80
C THR A 276 11.95 9.53 8.26
N LEU A 277 12.51 10.39 9.11
CA LEU A 277 12.75 10.11 10.53
C LEU A 277 11.49 10.14 11.38
N ARG A 278 10.42 10.86 10.97
CA ARG A 278 9.12 10.91 11.65
C ARG A 278 8.51 9.55 11.97
N GLN A 279 8.86 8.52 11.19
CA GLN A 279 8.38 7.15 11.38
C GLN A 279 9.02 6.43 12.59
N ILE A 280 10.08 7.01 13.18
CA ILE A 280 10.76 6.46 14.35
C ILE A 280 10.21 7.14 15.60
N SER A 281 9.50 6.38 16.45
CA SER A 281 8.78 6.93 17.60
C SER A 281 9.70 7.68 18.60
N GLU A 282 10.95 7.24 18.74
CA GLU A 282 11.97 7.81 19.63
C GLU A 282 12.52 9.16 19.15
N ILE A 283 12.37 9.50 17.86
CA ILE A 283 12.91 10.75 17.32
C ILE A 283 11.79 11.77 17.26
N LYS A 284 11.87 12.78 18.13
CA LYS A 284 10.95 13.93 18.11
C LYS A 284 11.57 15.13 17.41
N ASP A 285 12.85 15.33 17.68
CA ASP A 285 13.63 16.42 17.11
C ASP A 285 14.91 15.88 16.47
N TRP A 286 15.53 16.67 15.59
CA TRP A 286 16.78 16.29 14.95
C TRP A 286 17.61 17.51 14.53
N ARG A 287 18.90 17.28 14.25
CA ARG A 287 19.85 18.29 13.76
C ARG A 287 20.57 17.81 12.52
N LEU A 288 20.76 18.72 11.57
CA LEU A 288 21.62 18.50 10.42
C LEU A 288 23.03 19.03 10.69
N GLN A 289 24.02 18.20 10.37
CA GLN A 289 25.43 18.62 10.28
C GLN A 289 25.95 18.37 8.87
N ILE A 290 26.82 19.25 8.39
CA ILE A 290 27.57 19.08 7.15
C ILE A 290 29.06 19.16 7.49
N ALA A 291 29.78 18.07 7.28
CA ALA A 291 31.18 17.91 7.66
C ALA A 291 31.44 18.29 9.14
N GLY A 292 30.54 17.86 10.03
CA GLY A 292 30.60 18.11 11.48
C GLY A 292 30.17 19.51 11.92
N LYS A 293 29.80 20.41 11.00
CA LYS A 293 29.25 21.73 11.34
C LYS A 293 27.74 21.70 11.33
N THR A 294 27.11 22.08 12.42
CA THR A 294 25.64 22.23 12.50
C THR A 294 25.18 23.32 11.53
N VAL A 295 24.13 23.02 10.78
CA VAL A 295 23.45 23.94 9.85
C VAL A 295 21.98 24.02 10.22
N ALA A 296 21.32 25.11 9.86
CA ALA A 296 19.91 25.36 10.12
C ALA A 296 19.20 25.76 8.80
N PRO A 297 17.89 25.48 8.67
CA PRO A 297 17.05 26.06 7.61
C PRO A 297 17.06 27.59 7.63
N GLU A 298 16.65 28.25 6.53
CA GLU A 298 16.69 29.72 6.41
C GLU A 298 15.85 30.41 7.50
N ASP A 299 14.63 29.94 7.73
CA ASP A 299 13.67 30.49 8.70
C ASP A 299 13.48 29.61 9.95
N GLY A 300 14.44 28.73 10.26
CA GLY A 300 14.29 27.69 11.28
C GLY A 300 15.43 27.59 12.29
N ASP A 301 15.16 26.87 13.39
CA ASP A 301 16.18 26.52 14.36
C ASP A 301 17.06 25.35 13.89
N SER A 302 18.29 25.30 14.40
CA SER A 302 19.21 24.18 14.11
C SER A 302 18.74 22.82 14.67
N THR A 303 17.82 22.84 15.63
CA THR A 303 17.11 21.66 16.14
C THR A 303 15.68 21.75 15.64
N GLN A 304 15.30 20.82 14.79
CA GLN A 304 14.04 20.81 14.06
C GLN A 304 13.15 19.68 14.59
N SER A 305 11.87 19.93 14.76
CA SER A 305 10.90 18.86 14.98
C SER A 305 10.70 18.05 13.70
N VAL A 306 10.44 16.75 13.82
CA VAL A 306 10.04 15.92 12.68
C VAL A 306 8.68 16.33 12.06
N HIS A 307 7.99 17.30 12.67
CA HIS A 307 6.70 17.87 12.22
C HIS A 307 6.82 19.27 11.60
N ASP A 308 7.99 19.90 11.59
CA ASP A 308 8.16 21.30 11.13
C ASP A 308 7.79 21.48 9.65
N TRP A 309 7.98 20.44 8.84
CA TRP A 309 7.79 20.45 7.38
C TRP A 309 6.39 19.95 6.96
N SER A 310 5.35 20.30 7.72
CA SER A 310 3.98 19.86 7.47
C SER A 310 3.35 20.44 6.19
N ASP A 311 3.90 21.53 5.66
CA ASP A 311 3.53 22.12 4.37
C ASP A 311 3.87 21.20 3.18
N LYS A 312 4.82 20.27 3.38
CA LYS A 312 5.26 19.28 2.37
C LYS A 312 4.52 17.94 2.46
N ASP A 313 3.43 17.86 3.22
CA ASP A 313 2.65 16.63 3.43
C ASP A 313 2.15 16.03 2.10
N PRO A 314 2.45 14.75 1.80
CA PRO A 314 1.98 14.07 0.60
C PRO A 314 0.46 14.03 0.41
N ASP A 315 -0.31 14.15 1.49
CA ASP A 315 -1.77 14.21 1.46
C ASP A 315 -2.31 15.65 1.33
N GLY A 316 -1.43 16.66 1.29
CA GLY A 316 -1.79 18.08 1.26
C GLY A 316 -2.11 18.66 2.65
N ASN A 317 -2.83 19.78 2.68
CA ASN A 317 -3.19 20.44 3.94
C ASN A 317 -4.15 19.57 4.76
N ASN A 318 -3.64 19.02 5.85
CA ASN A 318 -4.36 18.12 6.76
C ASN A 318 -4.73 18.80 8.09
N ASP A 319 -5.04 20.11 8.07
CA ASP A 319 -5.60 20.76 9.25
C ASP A 319 -6.86 19.99 9.73
N PRO A 320 -6.82 19.34 10.90
CA PRO A 320 -7.91 18.48 11.38
C PRO A 320 -9.20 19.26 11.67
N ARG A 321 -9.14 20.60 11.67
CA ARG A 321 -10.31 21.48 11.78
C ARG A 321 -11.08 21.57 10.46
N ILE A 322 -10.45 21.23 9.34
CA ILE A 322 -11.09 21.21 8.01
C ILE A 322 -11.73 19.83 7.80
N GLN A 323 -12.99 19.67 8.20
CA GLN A 323 -13.74 18.47 7.87
C GLN A 323 -14.07 18.42 6.37
N GLN A 324 -13.56 17.40 5.68
CA GLN A 324 -13.93 17.16 4.29
C GLN A 324 -15.39 16.74 4.21
N THR A 325 -16.21 17.51 3.49
CA THR A 325 -17.62 17.17 3.26
C THR A 325 -17.72 16.16 2.11
N PRO A 326 -18.20 14.92 2.34
CA PRO A 326 -18.42 13.97 1.27
C PRO A 326 -19.63 14.38 0.41
N TYR A 327 -19.56 13.98 -0.85
CA TYR A 327 -20.62 14.09 -1.84
C TYR A 327 -21.11 12.69 -2.24
N LEU A 328 -22.32 12.60 -2.77
CA LEU A 328 -22.91 11.37 -3.31
C LEU A 328 -24.01 11.71 -4.31
N VAL A 329 -24.55 10.70 -4.98
CA VAL A 329 -25.77 10.83 -5.79
C VAL A 329 -26.98 10.53 -4.91
N GLY A 330 -27.84 11.53 -4.71
CA GLY A 330 -29.06 11.41 -3.93
C GLY A 330 -30.13 10.57 -4.64
N LEU A 331 -31.24 10.29 -3.96
CA LEU A 331 -32.36 9.52 -4.53
C LEU A 331 -33.03 10.23 -5.72
N ASN A 332 -32.84 11.54 -5.85
CA ASN A 332 -33.28 12.34 -6.98
C ASN A 332 -32.34 12.21 -8.22
N GLY A 333 -31.23 11.46 -8.13
CA GLY A 333 -30.26 11.31 -9.21
C GLY A 333 -29.31 12.50 -9.37
N HIS A 334 -29.32 13.45 -8.44
CA HIS A 334 -28.49 14.64 -8.46
C HIS A 334 -27.37 14.57 -7.43
N LEU A 335 -26.33 15.37 -7.64
CA LEU A 335 -25.24 15.51 -6.68
C LEU A 335 -25.77 16.09 -5.37
N SER A 336 -25.41 15.46 -4.26
CA SER A 336 -25.79 15.83 -2.91
C SER A 336 -24.55 15.86 -2.01
N THR A 337 -24.62 16.65 -0.94
CA THR A 337 -23.64 16.63 0.16
C THR A 337 -24.14 15.74 1.29
N LEU A 338 -23.20 15.17 2.05
CA LEU A 338 -23.49 14.34 3.21
C LEU A 338 -22.94 15.00 4.48
N GLN A 339 -23.85 15.40 5.38
CA GLN A 339 -23.53 15.96 6.70
C GLN A 339 -23.97 14.98 7.78
N GLY A 340 -23.00 14.32 8.42
CA GLY A 340 -23.29 13.18 9.30
C GLY A 340 -23.91 12.03 8.50
N THR A 341 -25.19 11.75 8.75
CA THR A 341 -26.02 10.80 8.00
C THR A 341 -27.09 11.48 7.15
N THR A 342 -27.16 12.82 7.18
CA THR A 342 -28.15 13.60 6.45
C THR A 342 -27.65 13.94 5.04
N VAL A 343 -28.41 13.53 4.03
CA VAL A 343 -28.20 13.89 2.63
C VAL A 343 -28.90 15.21 2.34
N ARG A 344 -28.18 16.17 1.76
CA ARG A 344 -28.73 17.46 1.33
C ARG A 344 -28.34 17.72 -0.11
N ASP A 345 -29.29 18.18 -0.92
CA ASP A 345 -29.00 18.55 -2.31
C ASP A 345 -27.84 19.55 -2.36
N ALA A 346 -26.88 19.30 -3.25
CA ALA A 346 -25.78 20.23 -3.47
C ALA A 346 -26.30 21.40 -4.33
N PRO A 347 -25.98 22.67 -3.99
CA PRO A 347 -26.28 23.83 -4.83
C PRO A 347 -25.81 23.62 -6.27
N PRO A 348 -26.58 24.10 -7.24
CA PRO A 348 -27.50 23.23 -7.95
C PRO A 348 -26.74 22.50 -9.05
N VAL A 349 -26.62 21.18 -8.96
CA VAL A 349 -26.15 20.36 -10.09
C VAL A 349 -27.34 19.62 -10.68
N ASN A 350 -27.96 20.23 -11.69
CA ASN A 350 -29.08 19.62 -12.41
C ASN A 350 -28.62 18.62 -13.49
N THR A 351 -27.31 18.41 -13.66
CA THR A 351 -26.76 17.40 -14.57
C THR A 351 -26.84 16.03 -13.91
N PRO A 352 -27.71 15.10 -14.38
CA PRO A 352 -27.74 13.75 -13.84
C PRO A 352 -26.44 13.05 -14.16
N MET A 353 -25.81 12.44 -13.15
CA MET A 353 -24.55 11.74 -13.31
C MET A 353 -24.48 10.55 -12.35
N THR A 354 -23.63 9.60 -12.67
CA THR A 354 -23.26 8.49 -11.81
C THR A 354 -21.78 8.57 -11.48
N VAL A 355 -21.38 8.00 -10.34
CA VAL A 355 -19.97 7.93 -9.91
C VAL A 355 -19.29 9.32 -9.88
N PRO A 356 -19.82 10.27 -9.09
CA PRO A 356 -19.32 11.64 -9.08
C PRO A 356 -17.90 11.74 -8.51
N ALA A 357 -17.19 12.77 -8.92
CA ALA A 357 -15.91 13.21 -8.37
C ALA A 357 -15.91 14.74 -8.28
N VAL A 358 -15.49 15.29 -7.14
CA VAL A 358 -15.50 16.74 -6.88
C VAL A 358 -14.06 17.23 -6.80
N ALA A 359 -13.76 18.35 -7.48
CA ALA A 359 -12.45 18.98 -7.47
C ALA A 359 -12.09 19.46 -6.04
N PRO A 360 -10.79 19.58 -5.68
CA PRO A 360 -10.38 19.90 -4.31
C PRO A 360 -10.84 21.30 -3.87
N ASP A 361 -10.93 22.24 -4.81
CA ASP A 361 -11.43 23.59 -4.59
C ASP A 361 -12.97 23.70 -4.56
N THR A 362 -13.68 22.58 -4.77
CA THR A 362 -15.14 22.49 -4.79
C THR A 362 -15.84 23.37 -5.83
N LEU A 363 -15.13 23.80 -6.88
CA LEU A 363 -15.71 24.66 -7.93
C LEU A 363 -16.29 23.85 -9.11
N GLU A 364 -15.83 22.61 -9.31
CA GLU A 364 -16.27 21.76 -10.42
C GLU A 364 -16.47 20.31 -9.96
N ALA A 365 -17.52 19.67 -10.47
CA ALA A 365 -17.75 18.25 -10.34
C ALA A 365 -17.63 17.57 -11.71
N ALA A 366 -17.24 16.30 -11.70
CA ALA A 366 -17.26 15.41 -12.84
C ALA A 366 -18.04 14.14 -12.50
N GLY A 367 -18.56 13.46 -13.51
CA GLY A 367 -19.24 12.18 -13.34
C GLY A 367 -19.42 11.48 -14.68
N LEU A 368 -20.11 10.36 -14.66
CA LEU A 368 -20.36 9.55 -15.86
C LEU A 368 -21.85 9.52 -16.21
N SER A 369 -22.17 9.36 -17.50
CA SER A 369 -23.51 8.95 -17.91
C SER A 369 -23.87 7.57 -17.30
N PRO A 370 -25.17 7.22 -17.16
CA PRO A 370 -25.58 5.93 -16.58
C PRO A 370 -24.99 4.69 -17.26
N ASP A 371 -24.75 4.75 -18.58
CA ASP A 371 -24.11 3.71 -19.39
C ASP A 371 -22.57 3.81 -19.43
N ARG A 372 -21.99 4.82 -18.75
CA ARG A 372 -20.56 5.12 -18.68
C ARG A 372 -19.89 5.39 -20.03
N THR A 373 -20.64 5.79 -21.06
CA THR A 373 -20.08 6.14 -22.38
C THR A 373 -19.74 7.62 -22.53
N GLN A 374 -20.05 8.44 -21.52
CA GLN A 374 -19.76 9.87 -21.51
C GLN A 374 -19.16 10.32 -20.18
N VAL A 375 -18.19 11.23 -20.26
CA VAL A 375 -17.72 12.02 -19.12
C VAL A 375 -18.47 13.35 -19.10
N LEU A 376 -19.07 13.68 -17.96
CA LEU A 376 -19.86 14.88 -17.74
C LEU A 376 -19.13 15.79 -16.74
N THR A 377 -19.30 17.11 -16.87
CA THR A 377 -18.85 18.08 -15.86
C THR A 377 -19.98 19.02 -15.47
N ALA A 378 -19.93 19.52 -14.24
CA ALA A 378 -20.85 20.49 -13.69
C ALA A 378 -20.08 21.56 -12.92
N ASP A 379 -20.47 22.81 -13.12
CA ASP A 379 -19.93 23.95 -12.37
C ASP A 379 -20.76 24.12 -11.09
N LEU A 380 -20.08 24.05 -9.94
CA LEU A 380 -20.69 24.13 -8.62
C LEU A 380 -20.96 25.57 -8.17
N THR A 381 -20.47 26.56 -8.92
CA THR A 381 -20.61 27.98 -8.60
C THR A 381 -21.70 28.69 -9.40
N SER A 382 -21.91 28.30 -10.67
CA SER A 382 -22.74 29.06 -11.61
C SER A 382 -24.18 28.55 -11.75
N GLY A 383 -24.73 27.91 -10.72
CA GLY A 383 -26.12 27.48 -10.75
C GLY A 383 -26.37 26.26 -11.65
N GLY A 384 -25.34 25.47 -11.97
CA GLY A 384 -25.50 24.16 -12.61
C GLY A 384 -25.96 24.18 -14.05
N LEU A 385 -25.50 25.16 -14.85
CA LEU A 385 -25.74 25.14 -16.29
C LEU A 385 -25.30 23.78 -16.85
N VAL A 386 -26.25 23.05 -17.42
CA VAL A 386 -26.00 21.77 -18.08
C VAL A 386 -25.07 22.02 -19.26
N ARG A 387 -23.87 21.48 -19.21
CA ARG A 387 -22.89 21.54 -20.29
C ARG A 387 -23.03 20.31 -21.19
N PRO A 388 -22.67 20.39 -22.48
CA PRO A 388 -22.51 19.19 -23.29
C PRO A 388 -21.50 18.24 -22.61
N PRO A 389 -21.57 16.93 -22.90
CA PRO A 389 -20.57 15.99 -22.41
C PRO A 389 -19.16 16.48 -22.68
N LEU A 390 -18.29 16.38 -21.67
CA LEU A 390 -16.88 16.74 -21.80
C LEU A 390 -16.20 15.86 -22.85
N LEU A 391 -16.51 14.56 -22.82
CA LEU A 391 -16.01 13.59 -23.78
C LEU A 391 -17.01 12.44 -23.95
N ASN A 392 -17.31 12.12 -25.20
CA ASN A 392 -17.95 10.85 -25.56
C ASN A 392 -16.88 9.79 -25.75
N HIS A 393 -17.21 8.53 -25.53
CA HIS A 393 -16.30 7.43 -25.82
C HIS A 393 -15.78 7.50 -27.27
N GLN A 394 -14.50 7.24 -27.46
CA GLN A 394 -13.83 7.33 -28.76
C GLN A 394 -13.74 5.96 -29.43
N ALA A 395 -13.76 4.88 -28.66
CA ALA A 395 -13.78 3.51 -29.14
C ALA A 395 -15.17 2.87 -28.99
N LYS A 396 -15.60 2.12 -30.01
CA LYS A 396 -16.88 1.42 -29.96
C LYS A 396 -16.90 0.41 -28.81
N GLY A 397 -17.91 0.50 -27.95
CA GLY A 397 -18.08 -0.40 -26.81
C GLY A 397 -17.12 -0.16 -25.66
N SER A 398 -16.35 0.94 -25.66
CA SER A 398 -15.61 1.37 -24.48
C SER A 398 -16.51 2.09 -23.48
N THR A 399 -16.08 2.04 -22.23
CA THR A 399 -16.67 2.77 -21.10
C THR A 399 -15.59 3.56 -20.38
N PHE A 400 -15.98 4.53 -19.56
CA PHE A 400 -15.06 5.26 -18.69
C PHE A 400 -15.01 4.67 -17.28
N THR A 401 -13.82 4.67 -16.68
CA THR A 401 -13.67 4.49 -15.23
C THR A 401 -14.13 5.74 -14.49
N ALA A 402 -14.36 5.63 -13.17
CA ALA A 402 -14.68 6.80 -12.35
C ALA A 402 -13.64 7.93 -12.56
N PRO A 403 -14.08 9.19 -12.73
CA PRO A 403 -13.18 10.33 -12.78
C PRO A 403 -12.50 10.56 -11.43
N THR A 404 -11.33 11.21 -11.45
CA THR A 404 -10.58 11.57 -10.25
C THR A 404 -9.85 12.89 -10.48
N TRP A 405 -9.69 13.69 -9.44
CA TRP A 405 -8.96 14.95 -9.48
C TRP A 405 -7.63 14.82 -8.75
N ASP A 406 -6.61 15.53 -9.23
CA ASP A 406 -5.38 15.76 -8.46
C ASP A 406 -5.44 17.09 -7.71
N ARG A 407 -4.43 17.32 -6.86
CA ARG A 407 -4.30 18.54 -6.06
C ARG A 407 -4.22 19.83 -6.88
N ASN A 408 -3.80 19.74 -8.14
CA ASN A 408 -3.68 20.87 -9.07
C ASN A 408 -4.96 21.08 -9.88
N THR A 409 -6.07 20.47 -9.46
CA THR A 409 -7.40 20.56 -10.09
C THR A 409 -7.43 20.01 -11.52
N VAL A 410 -6.53 19.08 -11.85
CA VAL A 410 -6.57 18.36 -13.14
C VAL A 410 -7.51 17.18 -13.02
N LEU A 411 -8.43 17.05 -13.97
CA LEU A 411 -9.34 15.91 -14.07
C LEU A 411 -8.65 14.76 -14.81
N TRP A 412 -8.71 13.56 -14.25
CA TRP A 412 -8.17 12.32 -14.82
C TRP A 412 -9.26 11.27 -14.97
N PHE A 413 -9.24 10.51 -16.06
CA PHE A 413 -10.15 9.37 -16.28
C PHE A 413 -9.57 8.41 -17.33
N VAL A 414 -9.98 7.15 -17.29
CA VAL A 414 -9.56 6.13 -18.25
C VAL A 414 -10.73 5.69 -19.09
N GLU A 415 -10.57 5.74 -20.42
CA GLU A 415 -11.44 5.05 -21.35
C GLU A 415 -10.93 3.61 -21.54
N THR A 416 -11.79 2.61 -21.42
CA THR A 416 -11.37 1.20 -21.43
C THR A 416 -12.31 0.32 -22.23
N THR A 417 -11.73 -0.68 -22.87
CA THR A 417 -12.38 -1.85 -23.47
C THR A 417 -11.81 -3.11 -22.80
N LYS A 418 -12.21 -4.30 -23.26
CA LYS A 418 -11.64 -5.58 -22.80
C LYS A 418 -10.12 -5.72 -23.08
N ASP A 419 -9.63 -5.12 -24.16
CA ASP A 419 -8.27 -5.37 -24.66
C ASP A 419 -7.41 -4.10 -24.77
N LYS A 420 -8.01 -2.91 -24.57
CA LYS A 420 -7.33 -1.61 -24.73
C LYS A 420 -7.84 -0.58 -23.76
N SER A 421 -6.98 0.37 -23.40
CA SER A 421 -7.37 1.54 -22.62
C SER A 421 -6.58 2.79 -22.98
N TRP A 422 -7.11 3.96 -22.61
CA TRP A 422 -6.51 5.28 -22.81
C TRP A 422 -6.68 6.14 -21.57
N LEU A 423 -5.57 6.70 -21.07
CA LEU A 423 -5.59 7.70 -20.01
C LEU A 423 -5.83 9.09 -20.60
N TRP A 424 -6.82 9.79 -20.05
CA TRP A 424 -7.19 11.14 -20.41
C TRP A 424 -6.99 12.08 -19.23
N THR A 425 -6.58 13.31 -19.52
CA THR A 425 -6.51 14.41 -18.55
C THR A 425 -7.14 15.67 -19.08
N ARG A 426 -7.60 16.54 -18.18
CA ARG A 426 -8.16 17.84 -18.55
C ARG A 426 -7.92 18.89 -17.46
N GLN A 427 -7.21 19.95 -17.85
CA GLN A 427 -7.13 21.20 -17.08
C GLN A 427 -8.47 21.93 -17.15
N ARG A 428 -8.87 22.63 -16.08
CA ARG A 428 -10.14 23.35 -16.05
C ARG A 428 -10.25 24.35 -17.21
N GLY A 429 -11.38 24.33 -17.92
CA GLY A 429 -11.61 25.18 -19.09
C GLY A 429 -10.89 24.74 -20.38
N ALA A 430 -10.00 23.74 -20.33
CA ALA A 430 -9.33 23.19 -21.50
C ALA A 430 -10.07 21.96 -22.06
N ALA A 431 -9.70 21.58 -23.28
CA ALA A 431 -10.12 20.33 -23.89
C ALA A 431 -9.38 19.13 -23.27
N PRO A 432 -10.01 17.94 -23.18
CA PRO A 432 -9.33 16.73 -22.76
C PRO A 432 -8.18 16.34 -23.69
N GLN A 433 -7.08 15.86 -23.11
CA GLN A 433 -5.90 15.36 -23.82
C GLN A 433 -5.56 13.94 -23.38
N ARG A 434 -4.95 13.16 -24.27
CA ARG A 434 -4.46 11.81 -23.93
C ARG A 434 -3.04 11.88 -23.37
N ALA A 435 -2.75 11.02 -22.41
CA ALA A 435 -1.37 10.76 -22.01
C ALA A 435 -0.56 10.26 -23.22
N LYS A 436 0.68 10.73 -23.36
CA LYS A 436 1.56 10.37 -24.46
C LYS A 436 2.04 8.92 -24.33
N ILE A 437 2.39 8.52 -23.11
CA ILE A 437 2.79 7.16 -22.78
C ILE A 437 1.79 6.62 -21.75
N TRP A 438 1.20 5.46 -22.07
CA TRP A 438 0.25 4.78 -21.21
C TRP A 438 0.59 3.28 -21.11
N GLY A 439 1.11 2.87 -19.95
CA GLY A 439 1.60 1.53 -19.71
C GLY A 439 0.53 0.44 -19.71
N LEU A 440 -0.74 0.83 -19.56
CA LEU A 440 -1.89 -0.10 -19.54
C LEU A 440 -2.67 -0.11 -20.86
N SER A 441 -2.11 0.47 -21.93
CA SER A 441 -2.81 0.65 -23.22
C SER A 441 -3.34 -0.62 -23.88
N GLY A 442 -2.76 -1.79 -23.58
CA GLY A 442 -3.20 -3.11 -24.05
C GLY A 442 -3.97 -3.92 -23.00
N ARG A 443 -4.54 -3.27 -21.99
CA ARG A 443 -5.22 -3.92 -20.86
C ARG A 443 -6.57 -3.27 -20.59
N GLU A 444 -7.49 -4.07 -20.04
CA GLU A 444 -8.74 -3.58 -19.43
C GLU A 444 -8.44 -2.99 -18.05
N VAL A 445 -8.87 -1.75 -17.84
CA VAL A 445 -8.72 -1.02 -16.58
C VAL A 445 -10.10 -0.89 -15.93
N LEU A 446 -10.29 -1.50 -14.76
CA LEU A 446 -11.58 -1.54 -14.07
C LEU A 446 -11.79 -0.35 -13.15
N ALA A 447 -10.71 0.18 -12.56
CA ALA A 447 -10.72 1.37 -11.72
C ALA A 447 -9.39 2.11 -11.85
N PHE A 448 -9.42 3.43 -11.69
CA PHE A 448 -8.24 4.30 -11.68
C PHE A 448 -8.46 5.43 -10.67
N ARG A 449 -7.47 5.76 -9.84
CA ARG A 449 -7.46 6.91 -8.90
C ARG A 449 -6.07 7.52 -8.81
N ILE A 450 -5.98 8.83 -9.01
CA ILE A 450 -4.75 9.58 -8.75
C ILE A 450 -4.56 9.76 -7.24
N ALA A 451 -3.30 9.72 -6.78
CA ALA A 451 -2.93 10.05 -5.42
C ALA A 451 -2.94 11.57 -5.21
N ARG A 452 -3.08 12.00 -3.95
CA ARG A 452 -3.09 13.44 -3.60
C ARG A 452 -1.76 14.12 -3.93
N ASP A 453 -0.65 13.40 -3.89
CA ASP A 453 0.68 13.89 -4.29
C ASP A 453 0.80 14.22 -5.79
N GLY A 454 -0.16 13.82 -6.64
CA GLY A 454 -0.16 14.08 -8.09
C GLY A 454 0.86 13.27 -8.89
N VAL A 455 1.70 12.48 -8.23
CA VAL A 455 2.81 11.72 -8.82
C VAL A 455 2.51 10.22 -8.90
N ARG A 456 1.64 9.70 -8.04
CA ARG A 456 1.26 8.27 -8.02
C ARG A 456 -0.19 8.09 -8.44
N ALA A 457 -0.50 6.95 -9.05
CA ALA A 457 -1.85 6.53 -9.38
C ALA A 457 -2.07 5.07 -8.99
N ALA A 458 -3.28 4.72 -8.59
CA ALA A 458 -3.69 3.34 -8.32
C ALA A 458 -4.69 2.88 -9.39
N ALA A 459 -4.57 1.63 -9.83
CA ALA A 459 -5.44 1.04 -10.84
C ALA A 459 -5.79 -0.41 -10.51
N ILE A 460 -7.01 -0.82 -10.86
CA ILE A 460 -7.40 -2.23 -10.95
C ILE A 460 -7.34 -2.62 -12.42
N VAL A 461 -6.54 -3.62 -12.76
CA VAL A 461 -6.23 -3.99 -14.14
C VAL A 461 -6.45 -5.47 -14.34
N LYS A 462 -7.00 -5.87 -15.49
CA LYS A 462 -7.08 -7.28 -15.89
C LYS A 462 -5.82 -7.69 -16.65
N VAL A 463 -5.08 -8.63 -16.08
CA VAL A 463 -3.85 -9.20 -16.63
C VAL A 463 -4.01 -10.71 -16.68
N ASP A 464 -3.94 -11.28 -17.89
CA ASP A 464 -3.98 -12.72 -18.15
C ASP A 464 -5.18 -13.43 -17.49
N GLY A 465 -6.34 -12.75 -17.56
CA GLY A 465 -7.60 -13.23 -16.99
C GLY A 465 -7.80 -12.95 -15.50
N LYS A 466 -6.77 -12.49 -14.77
CA LYS A 466 -6.83 -12.15 -13.35
C LYS A 466 -6.87 -10.63 -13.15
N THR A 467 -7.54 -10.19 -12.10
CA THR A 467 -7.56 -8.79 -11.68
C THR A 467 -6.40 -8.52 -10.71
N GLN A 468 -5.68 -7.42 -10.93
CA GLN A 468 -4.54 -7.01 -10.12
C GLN A 468 -4.70 -5.57 -9.66
N ILE A 469 -4.23 -5.27 -8.45
CA ILE A 469 -4.10 -3.90 -7.93
C ILE A 469 -2.68 -3.44 -8.26
N GLN A 470 -2.56 -2.38 -9.05
CA GLN A 470 -1.28 -1.82 -9.46
C GLN A 470 -1.18 -0.35 -9.07
N VAL A 471 0.03 0.08 -8.71
CA VAL A 471 0.38 1.49 -8.50
C VAL A 471 1.32 1.92 -9.61
N GLY A 472 0.98 3.01 -10.30
CA GLY A 472 1.79 3.61 -11.35
C GLY A 472 2.36 4.96 -10.92
N ARG A 473 3.43 5.38 -11.60
CA ARG A 473 3.97 6.74 -11.50
C ARG A 473 3.46 7.60 -12.66
N ILE A 474 3.31 8.89 -12.40
CA ILE A 474 3.02 9.94 -13.37
C ILE A 474 4.27 10.82 -13.46
N ALA A 475 4.91 10.80 -14.63
CA ALA A 475 6.04 11.66 -14.96
C ALA A 475 5.63 12.67 -16.03
N HIS A 476 6.30 13.82 -16.04
CA HIS A 476 6.08 14.87 -17.02
C HIS A 476 7.32 15.01 -17.90
N GLY A 477 7.12 14.93 -19.21
CA GLY A 477 8.15 15.22 -20.19
C GLY A 477 8.46 16.72 -20.27
N PRO A 478 9.56 17.13 -20.93
CA PRO A 478 10.02 18.52 -20.99
C PRO A 478 9.00 19.52 -21.58
N LYS A 479 8.01 19.02 -22.33
CA LYS A 479 6.94 19.82 -22.96
C LYS A 479 5.59 19.71 -22.23
N GLY A 480 5.58 19.17 -21.01
CA GLY A 480 4.36 18.90 -20.23
C GLY A 480 3.60 17.63 -20.66
N GLU A 481 4.21 16.81 -21.52
CA GLU A 481 3.64 15.55 -21.97
C GLU A 481 3.54 14.55 -20.80
N ILE A 482 2.40 13.88 -20.66
CA ILE A 482 2.19 12.95 -19.55
C ILE A 482 2.73 11.57 -19.92
N ASP A 483 3.62 11.04 -19.06
CA ASP A 483 4.12 9.67 -19.09
C ASP A 483 3.60 8.90 -17.86
N ALA A 484 2.70 7.96 -18.12
CA ALA A 484 2.19 6.99 -17.16
C ALA A 484 2.50 5.57 -17.66
N GLY A 485 3.77 5.32 -18.03
CA GLY A 485 4.21 4.08 -18.66
C GLY A 485 4.49 2.91 -17.71
N SER A 486 4.68 3.16 -16.42
CA SER A 486 5.18 2.15 -15.48
C SER A 486 4.20 1.94 -14.34
N PHE A 487 3.71 0.71 -14.24
CA PHE A 487 2.83 0.23 -13.17
C PHE A 487 3.45 -0.97 -12.48
N LEU A 488 3.24 -1.04 -11.17
CA LEU A 488 3.78 -2.05 -10.29
C LEU A 488 2.65 -2.73 -9.53
N PRO A 489 2.50 -4.06 -9.61
CA PRO A 489 1.52 -4.78 -8.80
C PRO A 489 1.92 -4.74 -7.32
N VAL A 490 1.04 -4.23 -6.46
CA VAL A 490 1.34 -3.99 -5.04
C VAL A 490 0.78 -5.07 -4.11
N SER A 491 -0.20 -5.85 -4.56
CA SER A 491 -0.75 -6.96 -3.77
C SER A 491 -1.34 -8.06 -4.67
N SER A 492 -1.27 -9.29 -4.17
CA SER A 492 -1.90 -10.49 -4.74
C SER A 492 -2.78 -11.22 -3.71
N GLU A 493 -3.01 -10.62 -2.54
CA GLU A 493 -3.76 -11.24 -1.43
C GLU A 493 -5.29 -11.06 -1.56
N LEU A 494 -5.74 -10.22 -2.49
CA LEU A 494 -7.15 -9.98 -2.76
C LEU A 494 -7.57 -10.55 -4.12
N GLU A 495 -8.61 -11.37 -4.09
CA GLU A 495 -9.37 -11.82 -5.25
C GLU A 495 -10.44 -10.78 -5.60
N ASP A 496 -10.81 -10.71 -6.88
CA ASP A 496 -11.92 -9.90 -7.41
C ASP A 496 -11.99 -8.43 -6.92
N PRO A 497 -10.88 -7.65 -6.89
CA PRO A 497 -10.94 -6.24 -6.55
C PRO A 497 -11.90 -5.48 -7.47
N ARG A 498 -12.84 -4.73 -6.87
CA ARG A 498 -13.95 -4.06 -7.56
C ARG A 498 -13.75 -2.55 -7.73
N ASP A 499 -13.37 -1.88 -6.66
CA ASP A 499 -13.13 -0.43 -6.64
C ASP A 499 -12.06 -0.11 -5.59
N LEU A 500 -11.38 1.02 -5.76
CA LEU A 500 -10.35 1.46 -4.84
C LEU A 500 -10.36 2.97 -4.63
N ALA A 501 -9.80 3.39 -3.50
CA ALA A 501 -9.57 4.79 -3.18
C ALA A 501 -8.29 4.93 -2.35
N TRP A 502 -7.59 6.06 -2.52
CA TRP A 502 -6.49 6.42 -1.61
C TRP A 502 -7.05 6.78 -0.23
N ARG A 503 -6.60 6.07 0.82
CA ARG A 503 -6.94 6.37 2.21
C ARG A 503 -6.14 7.56 2.70
N ASP A 504 -4.84 7.46 2.46
CA ASP A 504 -3.76 8.39 2.77
C ASP A 504 -2.62 8.11 1.79
N TYR A 505 -1.49 8.78 1.96
CA TYR A 505 -0.35 8.63 1.06
C TYR A 505 0.33 7.24 1.10
N SER A 506 0.10 6.41 2.11
CA SER A 506 0.70 5.08 2.25
C SER A 506 -0.26 3.95 1.97
N ASN A 507 -1.57 4.20 2.05
CA ASN A 507 -2.58 3.16 2.05
C ASN A 507 -3.67 3.40 1.00
N LEU A 508 -4.04 2.32 0.32
CA LEU A 508 -5.29 2.23 -0.43
C LEU A 508 -6.36 1.60 0.47
N VAL A 509 -7.62 1.93 0.22
CA VAL A 509 -8.75 1.07 0.58
C VAL A 509 -9.29 0.45 -0.69
N VAL A 510 -9.54 -0.86 -0.64
CA VAL A 510 -9.95 -1.65 -1.80
C VAL A 510 -11.12 -2.53 -1.41
N LEU A 511 -12.16 -2.55 -2.25
CA LEU A 511 -13.20 -3.57 -2.19
C LEU A 511 -12.72 -4.82 -2.92
N GLY A 512 -12.65 -5.95 -2.24
CA GLY A 512 -12.23 -7.23 -2.82
C GLY A 512 -12.63 -8.40 -1.93
N ARG A 513 -12.00 -9.55 -2.12
CA ARG A 513 -12.29 -10.77 -1.37
C ARG A 513 -10.98 -11.44 -0.97
N GLN A 514 -10.80 -11.75 0.30
CA GLN A 514 -9.72 -12.68 0.68
C GLN A 514 -10.11 -14.12 0.36
N HIS A 515 -9.10 -14.97 0.16
CA HIS A 515 -9.33 -16.37 -0.13
C HIS A 515 -10.19 -17.04 0.96
N GLY A 516 -11.24 -17.76 0.54
CA GLY A 516 -12.19 -18.40 1.45
C GLY A 516 -13.33 -17.49 1.95
N GLU A 517 -13.27 -16.18 1.69
CA GLU A 517 -14.42 -15.30 1.91
C GLU A 517 -15.41 -15.36 0.73
N ALA A 518 -16.70 -15.19 1.03
CA ALA A 518 -17.77 -15.21 0.04
C ALA A 518 -18.22 -13.80 -0.39
N GLN A 519 -18.03 -12.79 0.47
CA GLN A 519 -18.51 -11.43 0.25
C GLN A 519 -17.38 -10.52 -0.21
N ILE A 520 -17.73 -9.49 -0.98
CA ILE A 520 -16.82 -8.38 -1.27
C ILE A 520 -16.81 -7.46 -0.05
N LEU A 521 -15.66 -7.32 0.59
CA LEU A 521 -15.45 -6.50 1.78
C LEU A 521 -14.35 -5.45 1.54
N PRO A 522 -14.33 -4.37 2.34
CA PRO A 522 -13.29 -3.37 2.29
C PRO A 522 -12.03 -3.84 3.03
N TYR A 523 -10.87 -3.59 2.42
CA TYR A 523 -9.56 -3.89 2.98
C TYR A 523 -8.65 -2.68 2.87
N LEU A 524 -7.78 -2.50 3.86
CA LEU A 524 -6.64 -1.60 3.81
C LEU A 524 -5.48 -2.32 3.10
N VAL A 525 -4.99 -1.74 2.02
CA VAL A 525 -3.90 -2.27 1.19
C VAL A 525 -2.73 -1.28 1.20
N PRO A 526 -1.66 -1.56 1.96
CA PRO A 526 -0.46 -0.73 1.96
C PRO A 526 0.25 -0.71 0.60
N VAL A 527 0.60 0.49 0.12
CA VAL A 527 1.29 0.68 -1.17
C VAL A 527 2.71 0.11 -1.17
N SER A 528 3.31 0.01 0.01
CA SER A 528 4.62 -0.63 0.20
C SER A 528 4.62 -2.13 -0.13
N GLY A 529 3.45 -2.79 -0.18
CA GLY A 529 3.31 -4.23 -0.31
C GLY A 529 3.24 -4.97 1.03
N ALA A 530 3.12 -4.25 2.14
CA ALA A 530 2.87 -4.83 3.46
C ALA A 530 1.52 -5.59 3.52
N PRO A 531 1.31 -6.46 4.52
CA PRO A 531 0.11 -7.30 4.59
C PRO A 531 -1.21 -6.52 4.51
N VAL A 532 -2.15 -7.09 3.74
CA VAL A 532 -3.51 -6.57 3.64
C VAL A 532 -4.26 -6.82 4.96
N SER A 533 -5.03 -5.83 5.42
CA SER A 533 -5.88 -5.98 6.62
C SER A 533 -7.33 -5.64 6.31
N GLY A 534 -8.25 -6.41 6.91
CA GLY A 534 -9.68 -6.11 6.82
C GLY A 534 -10.01 -4.75 7.44
N LEU A 535 -10.93 -4.02 6.81
CA LEU A 535 -11.37 -2.72 7.28
C LEU A 535 -12.81 -2.79 7.81
N GLY A 536 -13.00 -2.22 9.00
CA GLY A 536 -14.25 -2.17 9.73
C GLY A 536 -14.63 -3.50 10.38
N ASN A 537 -15.67 -3.45 11.20
CA ASN A 537 -16.28 -4.64 11.82
C ASN A 537 -17.79 -4.69 11.52
N GLY A 538 -18.36 -5.89 11.56
CA GLY A 538 -19.76 -6.15 11.23
C GLY A 538 -20.02 -6.31 9.74
N THR A 539 -21.29 -6.44 9.37
CA THR A 539 -21.73 -6.76 8.01
C THR A 539 -22.15 -5.50 7.26
N LEU A 540 -21.69 -5.36 6.02
CA LEU A 540 -22.24 -4.37 5.10
C LEU A 540 -23.66 -4.76 4.68
N SER A 541 -24.57 -3.79 4.63
CA SER A 541 -25.94 -4.01 4.13
C SER A 541 -25.94 -4.09 2.61
N GLY A 542 -25.94 -5.30 2.05
CA GLY A 542 -25.96 -5.56 0.60
C GLY A 542 -24.58 -5.80 -0.01
N GLU A 543 -24.52 -5.89 -1.34
CA GLU A 543 -23.26 -6.08 -2.09
C GLU A 543 -22.52 -4.74 -2.22
N ALA A 544 -21.25 -4.70 -1.80
CA ALA A 544 -20.40 -3.52 -1.92
C ALA A 544 -19.94 -3.32 -3.37
N TRP A 545 -20.06 -2.09 -3.90
CA TRP A 545 -19.75 -1.79 -5.29
C TRP A 545 -18.88 -0.54 -5.51
N THR A 546 -18.92 0.45 -4.60
CA THR A 546 -18.04 1.64 -4.64
C THR A 546 -17.41 1.90 -3.30
N ILE A 547 -16.21 2.48 -3.30
CA ILE A 547 -15.52 2.90 -2.08
C ILE A 547 -14.86 4.25 -2.27
N THR A 548 -14.93 5.09 -1.23
CA THR A 548 -14.18 6.33 -1.17
C THR A 548 -13.57 6.54 0.20
N ALA A 549 -12.43 7.21 0.21
CA ALA A 549 -11.71 7.59 1.39
C ALA A 549 -11.01 8.93 1.17
N ALA A 550 -10.67 9.56 2.27
CA ALA A 550 -9.76 10.69 2.33
C ALA A 550 -8.99 10.64 3.66
N PRO A 551 -7.84 11.32 3.74
CA PRO A 551 -7.08 11.48 4.98
C PRO A 551 -7.99 11.99 6.09
N ASP A 552 -7.90 11.37 7.28
CA ASP A 552 -8.65 11.75 8.49
C ASP A 552 -10.19 11.77 8.40
N ALA A 553 -10.77 11.38 7.26
CA ALA A 553 -12.21 11.26 7.07
C ALA A 553 -12.69 9.81 7.26
N PRO A 554 -13.97 9.52 7.55
CA PRO A 554 -14.46 8.14 7.55
C PRO A 554 -14.48 7.52 6.14
N VAL A 555 -14.17 6.23 6.02
CA VAL A 555 -14.37 5.51 4.76
C VAL A 555 -15.86 5.35 4.48
N LEU A 556 -16.26 5.55 3.22
CA LEU A 556 -17.64 5.37 2.76
C LEU A 556 -17.67 4.28 1.69
N VAL A 557 -18.63 3.37 1.81
CA VAL A 557 -18.85 2.24 0.89
C VAL A 557 -20.26 2.35 0.32
N GLY A 558 -20.39 2.44 -0.99
CA GLY A 558 -21.68 2.27 -1.66
C GLY A 558 -22.03 0.80 -1.73
N THR A 559 -23.22 0.44 -1.28
CA THR A 559 -23.76 -0.92 -1.31
C THR A 559 -25.09 -0.96 -2.06
N ARG A 560 -25.46 -2.15 -2.53
CA ARG A 560 -26.72 -2.40 -3.23
C ARG A 560 -27.44 -3.62 -2.67
N THR A 561 -28.74 -3.46 -2.37
CA THR A 561 -29.63 -4.56 -1.98
C THR A 561 -30.85 -4.57 -2.89
N GLY A 562 -30.90 -5.52 -3.84
CA GLY A 562 -31.87 -5.47 -4.94
C GLY A 562 -31.69 -4.18 -5.75
N ASP A 563 -32.74 -3.39 -5.90
CA ASP A 563 -32.70 -2.10 -6.62
C ASP A 563 -32.42 -0.89 -5.69
N ARG A 564 -32.07 -1.11 -4.42
CA ARG A 564 -31.86 -0.05 -3.45
C ARG A 564 -30.37 0.20 -3.23
N ASP A 565 -29.93 1.39 -3.61
CA ASP A 565 -28.59 1.88 -3.29
C ASP A 565 -28.55 2.51 -1.88
N GLN A 566 -27.50 2.17 -1.14
CA GLN A 566 -27.20 2.70 0.18
C GLN A 566 -25.73 3.06 0.28
N VAL A 567 -25.40 3.94 1.22
CA VAL A 567 -24.02 4.23 1.60
C VAL A 567 -23.81 3.81 3.05
N CYS A 568 -22.83 2.94 3.25
CA CYS A 568 -22.30 2.58 4.56
C CYS A 568 -21.14 3.52 4.91
N ARG A 569 -21.16 4.06 6.13
CA ARG A 569 -20.12 4.94 6.66
C ARG A 569 -19.40 4.26 7.82
N GLN A 570 -18.09 4.31 7.82
CA GLN A 570 -17.27 3.91 8.95
C GLN A 570 -17.56 4.84 10.14
N ARG A 571 -17.84 4.30 11.34
CA ARG A 571 -18.22 5.14 12.50
C ARG A 571 -17.08 6.05 12.98
N SER A 572 -15.84 5.56 12.96
CA SER A 572 -14.67 6.32 13.38
C SER A 572 -13.61 6.33 12.29
N ALA A 573 -13.19 7.53 11.86
CA ALA A 573 -12.14 7.69 10.85
C ALA A 573 -10.78 7.15 11.32
N ARG A 574 -10.51 7.21 12.64
CA ARG A 574 -9.21 6.85 13.21
C ARG A 574 -9.14 5.41 13.68
N ASP A 575 -10.28 4.73 13.78
CA ASP A 575 -10.34 3.32 14.14
C ASP A 575 -10.64 2.49 12.89
N PRO A 576 -9.62 1.83 12.30
CA PRO A 576 -9.79 1.01 11.10
C PRO A 576 -10.72 -0.18 11.34
N PHE A 577 -11.02 -0.57 12.58
CA PHE A 577 -11.94 -1.68 12.91
C PHE A 577 -13.31 -1.20 13.38
N SER A 578 -13.59 0.09 13.30
CA SER A 578 -14.89 0.62 13.72
C SER A 578 -16.04 0.06 12.88
N GLU A 579 -17.20 -0.05 13.51
CA GLU A 579 -18.38 -0.62 12.87
C GLU A 579 -18.87 0.23 11.69
N TRP A 580 -19.59 -0.43 10.78
CA TRP A 580 -20.30 0.21 9.67
C TRP A 580 -21.68 0.73 10.09
N ALA A 581 -22.01 1.95 9.70
CA ALA A 581 -23.36 2.53 9.77
C ALA A 581 -23.96 2.64 8.35
N CYS A 582 -24.97 1.84 8.04
CA CYS A 582 -25.56 1.72 6.70
C CYS A 582 -26.98 2.30 6.62
N ASP A 583 -27.13 3.57 6.99
CA ASP A 583 -28.41 4.28 7.06
C ASP A 583 -28.56 5.42 6.04
N ILE A 584 -27.53 5.66 5.22
CA ILE A 584 -27.51 6.74 4.24
C ILE A 584 -28.09 6.25 2.91
N LYS A 585 -29.11 6.95 2.39
CA LYS A 585 -29.72 6.63 1.10
C LYS A 585 -29.01 7.39 -0.02
N GLY A 586 -28.62 6.69 -1.08
CA GLY A 586 -27.91 7.26 -2.21
C GLY A 586 -26.80 6.34 -2.70
N SER A 587 -26.02 6.81 -3.67
CA SER A 587 -25.01 5.99 -4.35
C SER A 587 -23.76 6.79 -4.74
N GLY A 588 -22.66 6.11 -5.06
CA GLY A 588 -21.43 6.73 -5.55
C GLY A 588 -20.85 7.80 -4.61
N PRO A 589 -20.55 7.47 -3.34
CA PRO A 589 -19.95 8.43 -2.43
C PRO A 589 -18.55 8.85 -2.91
N THR A 590 -18.19 10.13 -2.74
CA THR A 590 -16.85 10.67 -3.02
C THR A 590 -16.47 11.77 -2.03
N TYR A 591 -15.18 11.89 -1.73
CA TYR A 591 -14.63 13.11 -1.13
C TYR A 591 -14.08 14.04 -2.22
N PRO A 592 -14.04 15.36 -1.97
CA PRO A 592 -13.21 16.28 -2.76
C PRO A 592 -11.75 15.83 -2.71
N ARG A 593 -11.10 15.80 -3.87
CA ARG A 593 -9.74 15.27 -4.01
C ARG A 593 -8.82 16.25 -4.65
#